data_AF-K7ZZS8-F1
#
_entry.id   AF-K7ZZS8-F1
#
_cell.length_a   1.000
_cell.length_b   1.000
_cell.length_c   1.000
_cell.angle_alpha   90.00
_cell.angle_beta   90.00
_cell.angle_gamma   90.00
#
_symmetry.space_group_name_H-M   'P 1'
#
loop_
_entity.id
_entity.type
_entity.pdbx_description
1 polymer ?
#
loop_
_entity_poly.entity_id
_entity_poly.type
_entity_poly.pdbx_seq_one_letter_code
_entity_poly.pdbx_strand_id
1 'polypeptide(L)'
;MLEAAVQVNKERYVLFLTDDVIFEESLTLALIDLDEGIKEIVRVGNDYSTGTFEMLSVTAEGITFRFMGDFRWTVTVSDVPRLRLPFVSDPKGVKRGAVFKRYLALSAHTASENAR
;
A
#
# COMPACT_ATOMS: atom_id res chain seq x y z
N MET A 1 1.11 -14.29 -4.51
CA MET A 1 1.01 -14.09 -5.98
C MET A 1 1.32 -12.63 -6.31
N LEU A 2 1.90 -12.35 -7.49
CA LEU A 2 2.09 -10.97 -7.95
C LEU A 2 0.84 -10.50 -8.70
N GLU A 3 0.20 -9.45 -8.17
CA GLU A 3 -1.00 -8.85 -8.77
C GLU A 3 -0.65 -7.75 -9.77
N ALA A 4 0.30 -6.88 -9.39
CA ALA A 4 0.72 -5.77 -10.22
C ALA A 4 2.14 -5.29 -9.87
N ALA A 5 2.77 -4.63 -10.84
CA ALA A 5 4.01 -3.90 -10.66
C ALA A 5 3.86 -2.51 -11.27
N VAL A 6 4.03 -1.46 -10.46
CA VAL A 6 3.94 -0.07 -10.91
C VAL A 6 5.31 0.56 -10.83
N GLN A 7 5.83 1.00 -11.97
CA GLN A 7 7.06 1.79 -12.01
C GLN A 7 6.77 3.20 -11.48
N VAL A 8 7.52 3.63 -10.46
CA VAL A 8 7.34 4.95 -9.83
C VAL A 8 8.43 5.94 -10.17
N ASN A 9 9.60 5.45 -10.57
CA ASN A 9 10.64 6.21 -11.26
C ASN A 9 11.53 5.23 -12.07
N LYS A 10 12.64 5.71 -12.64
CA LYS A 10 13.51 4.89 -13.51
C LYS A 10 14.04 3.61 -12.83
N GLU A 11 14.24 3.65 -11.51
CA GLU A 11 14.96 2.63 -10.75
C GLU A 11 14.06 1.92 -9.72
N ARG A 12 12.80 2.36 -9.56
CA ARG A 12 11.93 1.86 -8.49
C ARG A 12 10.57 1.40 -8.96
N TYR A 13 10.11 0.34 -8.32
CA TYR A 13 8.79 -0.26 -8.52
C TYR A 13 8.07 -0.44 -7.19
N VAL A 14 6.76 -0.24 -7.20
CA VAL A 14 5.86 -0.73 -6.16
C VAL A 14 5.24 -2.02 -6.67
N LEU A 15 5.53 -3.12 -5.97
CA LEU A 15 4.94 -4.42 -6.22
C LEU A 15 3.72 -4.62 -5.33
N PHE A 16 2.65 -5.14 -5.92
CA PHE A 16 1.41 -5.52 -5.25
C PHE A 16 1.33 -7.02 -5.22
N LEU A 17 1.35 -7.59 -4.01
CA LEU A 17 1.46 -9.02 -3.78
C LEU A 17 0.30 -9.46 -2.89
N THR A 18 -0.40 -10.51 -3.26
CA THR A 18 -1.40 -11.18 -2.40
C THR A 18 -0.80 -12.44 -1.80
N ASP A 19 -1.23 -12.80 -0.61
CA ASP A 19 -0.88 -14.08 0.01
C ASP A 19 -2.08 -15.02 -0.19
N ASP A 20 -1.87 -16.24 -0.70
CA ASP A 20 -2.95 -17.18 -1.04
C ASP A 20 -3.46 -17.91 0.23
N VAL A 21 -3.89 -17.13 1.22
CA VAL A 21 -4.32 -17.60 2.54
C VAL A 21 -5.82 -17.42 2.68
N ILE A 22 -6.53 -18.56 2.65
CA ILE A 22 -7.98 -18.61 2.83
C ILE A 22 -8.33 -17.99 4.21
N PHE A 23 -9.26 -17.03 4.22
CA PHE A 23 -9.73 -16.28 5.40
C PHE A 23 -8.82 -15.16 5.93
N GLU A 24 -7.62 -14.98 5.37
CA GLU A 24 -6.71 -13.86 5.65
C GLU A 24 -6.26 -13.22 4.33
N GLU A 25 -7.13 -12.42 3.71
CA GLU A 25 -6.74 -11.67 2.51
C GLU A 25 -5.89 -10.46 2.92
N SER A 26 -4.63 -10.48 2.54
CA SER A 26 -3.72 -9.37 2.73
C SER A 26 -3.02 -8.98 1.43
N LEU A 27 -2.90 -7.68 1.22
CA LEU A 27 -2.17 -7.08 0.12
C LEU A 27 -0.85 -6.54 0.66
N THR A 28 0.25 -7.15 0.25
CA THR A 28 1.60 -6.69 0.52
C THR A 28 2.04 -5.73 -0.58
N LEU A 29 2.39 -4.50 -0.20
CA LEU A 29 3.04 -3.50 -1.03
C LEU A 29 4.53 -3.51 -0.73
N ALA A 30 5.36 -3.84 -1.72
CA ALA A 30 6.81 -3.80 -1.61
C ALA A 30 7.38 -2.71 -2.53
N LEU A 31 8.03 -1.70 -1.94
CA LEU A 31 8.83 -0.76 -2.71
C LEU A 31 10.21 -1.38 -2.91
N ILE A 32 10.57 -1.61 -4.17
CA ILE A 32 11.87 -2.11 -4.58
C ILE A 32 12.61 -1.04 -5.37
N ASP A 33 13.92 -1.02 -5.15
CA ASP A 33 14.90 -0.31 -5.94
C ASP A 33 15.75 -1.35 -6.67
N LEU A 34 16.00 -1.14 -7.96
CA LEU A 34 16.70 -2.12 -8.80
C LEU A 34 18.16 -2.33 -8.36
N ASP A 35 18.78 -1.31 -7.77
CA ASP A 35 20.18 -1.37 -7.33
C ASP A 35 20.28 -1.65 -5.82
N GLU A 36 19.41 -1.04 -5.01
CA GLU A 36 19.46 -1.15 -3.54
C GLU A 36 18.55 -2.26 -2.96
N GLY A 37 17.70 -2.89 -3.76
CA GLY A 37 16.77 -3.93 -3.32
C GLY A 37 15.54 -3.38 -2.59
N ILE A 38 15.03 -4.12 -1.60
CA ILE A 38 13.77 -3.78 -0.92
C ILE A 38 13.97 -2.56 -0.01
N LYS A 39 13.25 -1.47 -0.31
CA LYS A 39 13.29 -0.22 0.46
C LYS A 39 12.25 -0.19 1.58
N GLU A 40 11.05 -0.75 1.33
CA GLU A 40 9.98 -0.80 2.31
C GLU A 40 8.96 -1.89 1.98
N ILE A 41 8.41 -2.54 3.00
CA ILE A 41 7.28 -3.47 2.89
C ILE A 41 6.15 -2.98 3.79
N VAL A 42 4.96 -2.84 3.21
CA VAL A 42 3.73 -2.47 3.92
C VAL A 42 2.69 -3.53 3.63
N ARG A 43 1.99 -4.02 4.66
CA ARG A 43 0.87 -4.94 4.49
C ARG A 43 -0.44 -4.24 4.78
N VAL A 44 -1.40 -4.40 3.89
CA VAL A 44 -2.78 -3.94 4.04
C VAL A 44 -3.65 -5.18 4.18
N GLY A 45 -4.15 -5.43 5.37
CA GLY A 45 -4.84 -6.67 5.74
C GLY A 45 -5.81 -6.44 6.88
N ASN A 46 -6.95 -7.13 6.88
CA ASN A 46 -7.78 -7.25 8.08
C ASN A 46 -8.19 -8.71 8.24
N ASP A 47 -8.10 -9.20 9.47
CA ASP A 47 -8.42 -10.59 9.78
C ASP A 47 -9.93 -10.81 9.46
N TYR A 48 -10.27 -11.99 8.90
CA TYR A 48 -11.64 -12.37 8.54
C TYR A 48 -12.32 -11.50 7.47
N SER A 49 -11.57 -10.76 6.65
CA SER A 49 -12.10 -9.95 5.55
C SER A 49 -11.63 -10.50 4.20
N THR A 50 -12.55 -10.61 3.24
CA THR A 50 -12.19 -10.92 1.84
C THR A 50 -11.94 -9.63 1.07
N GLY A 51 -10.78 -9.50 0.43
CA GLY A 51 -10.44 -8.35 -0.40
C GLY A 51 -10.04 -8.79 -1.80
N THR A 52 -10.69 -8.21 -2.81
CA THR A 52 -10.24 -8.32 -4.20
C THR A 52 -9.38 -7.11 -4.53
N PHE A 53 -8.20 -7.33 -5.10
CA PHE A 53 -7.38 -6.25 -5.65
C PHE A 53 -7.92 -5.82 -7.01
N GLU A 54 -8.41 -4.58 -7.11
CA GLU A 54 -9.08 -4.12 -8.30
C GLU A 54 -8.98 -2.61 -8.51
N MET A 55 -9.31 -2.14 -9.72
CA MET A 55 -9.34 -0.72 -10.09
C MET A 55 -8.01 0.01 -9.83
N LEU A 56 -6.88 -0.66 -10.10
CA LEU A 56 -5.56 -0.04 -10.06
C LEU A 56 -5.47 1.10 -11.09
N SER A 57 -5.03 2.26 -10.64
CA SER A 57 -4.80 3.44 -11.48
C SER A 57 -3.63 4.26 -10.95
N VAL A 58 -2.86 4.85 -11.87
CA VAL A 58 -1.74 5.75 -11.54
C VAL A 58 -2.15 7.16 -11.95
N THR A 59 -2.23 8.06 -10.97
CA THR A 59 -2.67 9.44 -11.15
C THR A 59 -1.62 10.42 -10.64
N ALA A 60 -1.88 11.73 -10.76
CA ALA A 60 -0.99 12.76 -10.22
C ALA A 60 -0.90 12.70 -8.68
N GLU A 61 -1.94 12.19 -8.03
CA GLU A 61 -2.05 12.04 -6.58
C GLU A 61 -1.38 10.77 -6.04
N GLY A 62 -0.97 9.85 -6.92
CA GLY A 62 -0.29 8.60 -6.57
C GLY A 62 -0.91 7.37 -7.20
N ILE A 63 -0.66 6.21 -6.59
CA ILE A 63 -1.22 4.93 -7.02
C ILE A 63 -2.51 4.69 -6.25
N THR A 64 -3.62 4.51 -6.96
CA THR A 64 -4.92 4.25 -6.36
C THR A 64 -5.43 2.86 -6.72
N PHE A 65 -6.14 2.23 -5.79
CA PHE A 65 -6.77 0.93 -6.02
C PHE A 65 -7.91 0.70 -5.01
N ARG A 66 -8.74 -0.31 -5.26
CA ARG A 66 -9.69 -0.83 -4.26
C ARG A 66 -9.19 -2.15 -3.71
N PHE A 67 -9.35 -2.30 -2.40
CA PHE A 67 -9.05 -3.53 -1.69
C PHE A 67 -9.87 -3.59 -0.40
N MET A 68 -10.39 -4.78 -0.05
CA MET A 68 -11.36 -5.02 1.04
C MET A 68 -12.68 -4.27 0.89
N GLY A 69 -13.43 -4.52 -0.20
CA GLY A 69 -14.75 -3.93 -0.40
C GLY A 69 -14.71 -2.54 -1.05
N ASP A 70 -15.27 -1.53 -0.38
CA ASP A 70 -15.41 -0.17 -0.93
C ASP A 70 -14.29 0.80 -0.53
N PHE A 71 -13.28 0.32 0.21
CA PHE A 71 -12.11 1.12 0.54
C PHE A 71 -11.30 1.43 -0.71
N ARG A 72 -11.18 2.72 -1.01
CA ARG A 72 -10.22 3.24 -1.97
C ARG A 72 -8.93 3.59 -1.24
N TRP A 73 -7.87 2.91 -1.63
CA TRP A 73 -6.52 3.14 -1.15
C TRP A 73 -5.79 4.09 -2.07
N THR A 74 -5.03 5.01 -1.49
CA THR A 74 -4.07 5.87 -2.21
C THR A 74 -2.70 5.69 -1.61
N VAL A 75 -1.72 5.44 -2.46
CA VAL A 75 -0.31 5.27 -2.12
C VAL A 75 0.48 6.39 -2.76
N THR A 76 1.18 7.17 -1.95
CA THR A 76 2.17 8.14 -2.42
C THR A 76 3.56 7.62 -2.13
N VAL A 77 4.46 7.79 -3.09
CA VAL A 77 5.86 7.36 -2.98
C VAL A 77 6.75 8.59 -2.91
N SER A 78 7.55 8.70 -1.86
CA SER A 78 8.57 9.75 -1.74
C SER A 78 9.91 9.28 -2.32
N ASP A 79 10.64 10.14 -3.02
CA ASP A 79 11.98 9.81 -3.51
C ASP A 79 13.01 9.64 -2.38
N VAL A 80 12.79 10.37 -1.27
CA VAL A 80 13.62 10.31 -0.05
C VAL A 80 12.82 9.72 1.12
N PRO A 81 13.48 8.96 2.03
CA PRO A 81 12.80 8.40 3.18
C PRO A 81 12.32 9.52 4.12
N ARG A 82 11.04 9.49 4.48
CA ARG A 82 10.46 10.36 5.51
C ARG A 82 10.54 9.68 6.87
N LEU A 83 10.81 10.45 7.92
CA LEU A 83 10.81 9.93 9.29
C LEU A 83 9.38 9.59 9.73
N ARG A 84 9.19 8.40 10.28
CA ARG A 84 7.94 7.99 10.91
C ARG A 84 7.93 8.51 12.35
N LEU A 85 7.08 9.49 12.62
CA LEU A 85 6.86 10.01 13.97
C LEU A 85 5.97 9.04 14.76
N PRO A 86 6.26 8.78 16.05
CA PRO A 86 5.54 7.79 16.86
C PRO A 86 4.06 8.13 17.13
N PHE A 87 3.61 9.35 16.81
CA PHE A 87 2.25 9.83 17.07
C PHE A 87 1.37 9.93 15.81
N VAL A 88 1.92 9.70 14.61
CA VAL A 88 1.16 9.67 13.36
C VAL A 88 0.87 8.21 13.02
N SER A 89 -0.34 7.76 13.33
CA SER A 89 -0.75 6.37 13.07
C SER A 89 -1.01 6.14 11.58
N ASP A 90 -0.61 4.97 11.09
CA ASP A 90 -1.08 4.48 9.79
C ASP A 90 -2.61 4.19 9.85
N PRO A 91 -3.31 4.17 8.70
CA PRO A 91 -4.71 3.76 8.65
C PRO A 91 -4.94 2.37 9.26
N LYS A 92 -6.17 2.12 9.74
CA LYS A 92 -6.56 0.80 10.25
C LYS A 92 -6.33 -0.27 9.18
N GLY A 93 -5.74 -1.40 9.59
CA GLY A 93 -5.41 -2.51 8.68
C GLY A 93 -4.02 -2.41 8.02
N VAL A 94 -3.28 -1.31 8.23
CA VAL A 94 -1.89 -1.20 7.79
C VAL A 94 -0.95 -1.77 8.85
N LYS A 95 -0.16 -2.78 8.46
CA LYS A 95 0.91 -3.38 9.28
C LYS A 95 2.27 -3.08 8.62
N ARG A 96 3.24 -2.61 9.40
CA ARG A 96 4.63 -2.35 8.97
C ARG A 96 5.64 -2.93 9.97
N GLY A 97 6.85 -3.21 9.50
CA GLY A 97 7.98 -3.52 10.38
C GLY A 97 8.39 -2.32 11.25
N ALA A 98 9.22 -2.55 12.27
CA ALA A 98 9.71 -1.53 13.19
C ALA A 98 10.78 -0.62 12.54
N VAL A 99 10.42 0.11 11.50
CA VAL A 99 11.32 0.96 10.71
C VAL A 99 10.98 2.44 10.94
N PHE A 100 11.99 3.25 11.26
CA PHE A 100 11.83 4.71 11.46
C PHE A 100 11.76 5.50 10.15
N LYS A 101 12.06 4.89 9.01
CA LYS A 101 12.04 5.49 7.69
C LYS A 101 10.88 4.88 6.89
N ARG A 102 10.08 5.73 6.24
CA ARG A 102 9.05 5.32 5.30
C ARG A 102 9.19 6.08 3.98
N TYR A 103 9.01 5.37 2.89
CA TYR A 103 8.90 5.91 1.53
C TYR A 103 7.44 5.95 1.08
N LEU A 104 6.63 4.99 1.54
CA LEU A 104 5.22 4.83 1.21
C LEU A 104 4.33 5.52 2.25
N ALA A 105 3.48 6.45 1.83
CA ALA A 105 2.38 6.96 2.63
C ALA A 105 1.05 6.46 2.07
N LEU A 106 0.22 5.87 2.95
CA LEU A 106 -1.05 5.26 2.61
C LEU A 106 -2.19 6.03 3.25
N SER A 107 -3.26 6.24 2.50
CA SER A 107 -4.58 6.63 3.01
C SER A 107 -5.65 5.69 2.49
N ALA A 108 -6.72 5.53 3.25
CA ALA A 108 -7.88 4.74 2.88
C ALA A 108 -9.14 5.55 3.16
N HIS A 109 -10.05 5.59 2.19
CA HIS A 109 -11.34 6.26 2.30
C HIS A 109 -12.43 5.32 1.83
N THR A 110 -13.56 5.31 2.52
CA THR A 110 -14.76 4.60 2.04
C THR A 110 -15.42 5.43 0.93
N ALA A 111 -16.06 4.78 -0.04
CA ALA A 111 -16.79 5.50 -1.08
C ALA A 111 -17.94 6.35 -0.51
N SER A 112 -18.45 5.97 0.67
CA SER A 112 -19.53 6.66 1.38
C SER A 112 -19.10 7.90 2.17
N GLU A 113 -17.81 8.10 2.44
CA GLU A 113 -17.34 9.23 3.28
C GLU A 113 -17.43 10.60 2.58
N ASN A 114 -17.54 10.63 1.25
CA ASN A 114 -17.69 11.86 0.48
C ASN A 114 -19.15 12.38 0.40
N ALA A 115 -20.07 11.79 1.16
CA ALA A 115 -21.51 12.12 1.13
C ALA A 115 -22.00 12.91 2.37
N ARG A 116 -21.12 13.57 3.12
CA ARG A 116 -21.51 14.42 4.26
C ARG A 116 -20.89 15.81 4.21
#